data_AF-A0A8I1IP33-F1
#
_entry.id   AF-A0A8I1IP33-F1
#
_cell.length_a   1.000
_cell.length_b   1.000
_cell.length_c   1.000
_cell.angle_alpha   90.00
_cell.angle_beta   90.00
_cell.angle_gamma   90.00
#
_symmetry.space_group_name_H-M   'P 1'
#
loop_
_entity.id
_entity.type
_entity.pdbx_description
1 polymer ?
#
loop_
_entity_poly.entity_id
_entity_poly.type
_entity_poly.pdbx_seq_one_letter_code
_entity_poly.pdbx_strand_id
1 'polypeptide(L)' 'MCATNAFLGSLGVVIYASGHRRWPDVVKTQAVAETLRPGATVNAVAVRFGVQPNWLSA' A
#
# COMPACT_ATOMS: atom_id res chain seq x y z
N MET A 1 -3.48 -16.37 -4.79
CA MET A 1 -2.44 -15.41 -4.34
C MET A 1 -2.29 -14.38 -5.43
N CYS A 2 -2.98 -13.25 -5.23
CA CYS A 2 -3.47 -12.34 -6.26
C CYS A 2 -2.46 -11.25 -6.63
N ALA A 3 -2.68 -10.60 -7.78
CA ALA A 3 -1.91 -9.49 -8.35
C ALA A 3 -1.42 -8.43 -7.34
N THR A 4 -2.17 -8.18 -6.25
CA THR A 4 -1.76 -7.29 -5.16
C THR A 4 -0.44 -7.70 -4.51
N ASN A 5 -0.19 -8.99 -4.23
CA ASN A 5 1.07 -9.41 -3.60
C ASN A 5 2.27 -9.25 -4.55
N ALA A 6 2.07 -9.48 -5.84
CA ALA A 6 3.09 -9.25 -6.87
C ALA A 6 3.39 -7.75 -7.02
N PHE A 7 2.35 -6.91 -7.01
CA PHE A 7 2.48 -5.45 -6.99
C PHE A 7 3.25 -4.97 -5.75
N LEU A 8 2.85 -5.41 -4.56
CA LEU A 8 3.52 -5.04 -3.31
C LEU A 8 4.98 -5.54 -3.28
N GLY A 9 5.24 -6.75 -3.76
CA GLY A 9 6.60 -7.28 -3.91
C GLY A 9 7.45 -6.44 -4.85
N SER A 10 6.89 -5.94 -5.95
CA SER A 10 7.59 -5.04 -6.90
C SER A 10 7.94 -3.68 -6.28
N LEU A 11 7.19 -3.26 -5.26
CA LEU A 11 7.47 -2.05 -4.47
C LEU A 11 8.47 -2.30 -3.34
N GLY A 12 8.93 -3.54 -3.13
CA GLY A 12 9.84 -3.91 -2.04
C GLY A 12 9.14 -4.23 -0.72
N VAL A 13 7.82 -4.42 -0.71
CA VAL A 13 7.10 -4.92 0.47
C VAL A 13 7.42 -6.40 0.65
N VAL A 14 7.92 -6.76 1.83
CA VAL A 14 8.20 -8.16 2.17
C VAL A 14 6.91 -8.79 2.69
N ILE A 15 6.49 -9.89 2.07
CA ILE A 15 5.30 -10.65 2.45
C ILE A 15 5.75 -11.98 3.04
N TYR A 16 5.42 -12.22 4.31
CA TYR A 16 5.75 -13.47 4.99
C TYR A 16 4.72 -14.55 4.69
N ALA A 17 5.10 -15.82 4.85
CA ALA A 17 4.18 -16.95 4.71
C ALA A 17 2.96 -16.88 5.66
N SER A 18 3.10 -16.16 6.80
CA SER A 18 2.01 -15.87 7.74
C SER A 18 0.99 -14.85 7.23
N GLY A 19 1.23 -14.21 6.09
CA GLY A 19 0.39 -13.12 5.56
C GLY A 19 0.75 -11.74 6.13
N HIS A 20 1.66 -11.66 7.10
CA HIS A 20 2.21 -10.37 7.56
C HIS A 20 3.01 -9.68 6.46
N ARG A 21 2.96 -8.35 6.46
CA ARG A 21 3.66 -7.51 5.48
C ARG A 21 4.59 -6.56 6.22
N ARG A 22 5.86 -6.52 5.83
CA ARG A 22 6.80 -5.47 6.24
C ARG A 22 6.82 -4.40 5.16
N TRP A 23 6.36 -3.22 5.55
CA TRP A 23 6.30 -2.05 4.69
C TRP A 23 7.56 -1.20 4.87
N PRO A 24 8.41 -1.05 3.84
CA PRO A 24 9.48 -0.07 3.85
C PRO A 24 8.91 1.34 3.94
N ASP A 25 9.60 2.26 4.62
CA ASP A 25 9.10 3.62 4.78
C ASP A 25 8.95 4.34 3.44
N VAL A 26 9.82 4.07 2.45
CA VAL A 26 9.67 4.58 1.08
C VAL A 26 8.35 4.19 0.42
N VAL A 27 7.83 3.00 0.72
CA VAL A 27 6.54 2.54 0.17
C VAL A 27 5.39 3.21 0.90
N LYS A 28 5.51 3.40 2.23
CA LYS A 28 4.51 4.13 3.01
C LYS A 28 4.43 5.59 2.57
N THR A 29 5.56 6.26 2.39
CA THR A 29 5.60 7.65 1.91
C THR A 29 5.06 7.78 0.50
N GLN A 30 5.32 6.80 -0.38
CA GLN A 30 4.70 6.74 -1.70
C GLN A 30 3.17 6.59 -1.64
N ALA A 31 2.66 5.72 -0.77
CA ALA A 31 1.21 5.54 -0.60
C ALA A 31 0.53 6.82 -0.11
N VAL A 32 1.14 7.52 0.86
CA VAL A 32 0.66 8.83 1.34
C VAL A 32 0.79 9.90 0.26
N ALA A 33 1.90 9.94 -0.49
CA ALA A 33 2.05 10.90 -1.59
C ALA A 33 1.01 10.67 -2.69
N GLU A 34 0.56 9.43 -2.90
CA GLU A 34 -0.50 9.11 -3.87
C GLU A 34 -1.88 9.59 -3.41
N THR A 35 -2.19 9.56 -2.12
CA THR A 35 -3.45 10.12 -1.59
C THR A 35 -3.49 11.65 -1.66
N LEU A 36 -2.32 12.30 -1.65
CA LEU A 36 -2.21 13.77 -1.77
C LEU A 36 -2.32 14.28 -3.21
N ARG A 37 -2.41 13.40 -4.22
CA ARG A 37 -2.59 13.84 -5.61
C ARG A 37 -3.98 14.44 -5.84
N PRO A 38 -4.11 15.50 -6.66
CA PRO A 38 -5.42 16.03 -7.02
C PRO A 38 -6.33 14.96 -7.60
N GLY A 39 -7.54 14.82 -7.04
CA GLY A 39 -8.54 13.82 -7.46
C GLY A 39 -8.31 12.39 -6.94
N ALA A 40 -7.27 12.14 -6.15
CA ALA A 40 -7.09 10.85 -5.49
C ALA A 40 -8.05 10.72 -4.28
N THR A 41 -8.50 9.49 -4.02
CA THR A 41 -9.25 9.16 -2.80
C THR A 41 -8.46 8.16 -1.97
N VAL A 42 -8.51 8.32 -0.64
CA VAL A 42 -7.86 7.39 0.30
C VAL A 42 -8.34 5.95 0.07
N ASN A 43 -9.62 5.78 -0.28
CA ASN A 43 -10.19 4.47 -0.58
C ASN A 43 -9.55 3.83 -1.82
N ALA A 44 -9.43 4.57 -2.93
CA ALA A 44 -8.80 4.05 -4.15
C ALA A 44 -7.35 3.63 -3.93
N VAL A 45 -6.59 4.42 -3.16
CA VAL A 45 -5.21 4.07 -2.80
C VAL A 45 -5.17 2.85 -1.88
N ALA A 46 -6.05 2.79 -0.87
CA ALA A 46 -6.13 1.66 0.04
C ALA A 46 -6.40 0.33 -0.71
N VAL A 47 -7.32 0.34 -1.69
CA VAL A 47 -7.61 -0.82 -2.55
C VAL A 47 -6.37 -1.22 -3.37
N ARG A 48 -5.66 -0.25 -3.95
CA ARG A 48 -4.46 -0.51 -4.77
C ARG A 48 -3.34 -1.17 -3.96
N PHE A 49 -3.11 -0.69 -2.74
CA PHE A 49 -2.11 -1.22 -1.82
C PHE A 49 -2.60 -2.41 -0.99
N GLY A 50 -3.88 -2.78 -1.11
CA GLY A 50 -4.51 -3.86 -0.35
C GLY A 50 -4.44 -3.63 1.16
N VAL A 51 -4.58 -2.38 1.60
CA VAL A 51 -4.59 -1.95 3.01
C VAL A 51 -5.96 -1.40 3.37
N GLN A 52 -6.24 -1.23 4.66
CA GLN A 52 -7.44 -0.51 5.10
C GLN A 52 -7.23 1.00 4.98
N PRO A 53 -8.25 1.78 4.62
CA PRO A 53 -8.15 3.24 4.50
C PRO A 53 -7.67 3.93 5.78
N ASN A 54 -7.97 3.39 6.97
CA ASN A 54 -7.53 3.97 8.25
C ASN A 54 -6.00 3.91 8.47
N TRP A 55 -5.27 3.15 7.64
CA TRP A 55 -3.80 3.10 7.71
C TRP A 55 -3.12 4.25 6.94
N LEU A 56 -3.89 4.99 6.15
CA LEU A 56 -3.42 6.08 5.29
C LEU A 56 -3.85 7.47 5.80
N SER A 57 -4.45 7.54 6.98
CA SER A 57 -4.70 8.81 7.67
C SER A 57 -3.40 9.34 8.28
N ALA A 58 -3.08 10.59 8.00
CA ALA A 58 -2.00 11.35 8.64
C ALA A 58 -2.31 11.62 10.12
#